data_AF-A0A951ZNV0-F1
#
_entry.id   AF-A0A951ZNV0-F1
#
_cell.length_a   1.000
_cell.length_b   1.000
_cell.length_c   1.000
_cell.angle_alpha   90.00
_cell.angle_beta   90.00
_cell.angle_gamma   90.00
#
_symmetry.space_group_name_H-M   'P 1'
#
loop_
_entity.id
_entity.type
_entity.pdbx_description
1 polymer ?
#
loop_
_entity_poly.entity_id
_entity_poly.type
_entity_poly.pdbx_seq_one_letter_code
_entity_poly.pdbx_strand_id
1 'polypeptide(L)'
;MKKYLSTLEMLAMMSCSVFAQITITENDLPESGFTYIVDNDTSTQVLLGTPGPLAQAWDYSMLASHYPKVPTYDSTIHTAYAGAFPASTHYTYGPAIMYGSLYGGAPVGSQGMNNGYMFWRRDMTGFWVEGFLAEQGTFADVNVYYTPQELLIPAPATYGDSYNNTSNWELWMNKNTADYDTLYRCNVTKTITVDAFGSLTIP
;
A
#
# COMPACT_ATOMS: atom_id res chain seq x y z
N MET A 1 29.56 19.53 45.84
CA MET A 1 28.16 19.11 45.59
C MET A 1 27.44 19.94 44.54
N LYS A 2 27.48 21.29 44.55
CA LYS A 2 26.76 22.13 43.56
C LYS A 2 27.13 21.88 42.08
N LYS A 3 28.39 21.54 41.75
CA LYS A 3 28.83 21.30 40.36
C LYS A 3 28.26 20.03 39.72
N TYR A 4 27.85 19.04 40.52
CA TYR A 4 27.29 17.78 40.01
C TYR A 4 25.77 17.87 39.77
N LEU A 5 25.10 18.85 40.38
CA LEU A 5 23.67 19.08 40.19
C LEU A 5 23.40 19.67 38.79
N SER A 6 24.23 20.63 38.38
CA SER A 6 24.15 21.29 37.07
C SER A 6 24.43 20.36 35.88
N THR A 7 25.29 19.34 36.04
CA THR A 7 25.52 18.33 34.99
C THR A 7 24.39 17.30 34.89
N LEU A 8 23.74 16.97 36.01
CA LEU A 8 22.59 16.08 36.04
C LEU A 8 21.36 16.74 35.39
N GLU A 9 21.15 18.04 35.59
CA GLU A 9 20.09 18.83 34.96
C GLU A 9 20.27 18.92 33.43
N MET A 10 21.50 19.08 32.93
CA MET A 10 21.78 19.05 31.47
C MET A 10 21.49 17.68 30.86
N LEU A 11 21.86 16.58 31.54
CA LEU A 11 21.56 15.22 31.06
C LEU A 11 20.05 14.93 31.05
N ALA A 12 19.32 15.43 32.05
CA ALA A 12 17.86 15.27 32.15
C ALA A 12 17.09 16.10 31.10
N MET A 13 17.61 17.27 30.69
CA MET A 13 17.00 18.07 29.63
C MET A 13 17.25 17.48 28.22
N MET A 14 18.35 16.75 28.00
CA MET A 14 18.60 16.04 26.74
C MET A 14 17.70 14.80 26.55
N SER A 15 17.17 14.20 27.62
CA SER A 15 16.25 13.06 27.53
C SER A 15 14.80 13.41 27.21
N CYS A 16 14.41 14.70 27.32
CA CYS A 16 13.02 15.13 27.10
C CYS A 16 12.71 15.55 25.66
N SER A 17 13.64 15.37 24.72
CA SER A 17 13.44 15.70 23.30
C SER A 17 12.87 14.53 22.47
N VAL A 18 12.42 13.45 23.11
CA VAL A 18 11.74 12.35 22.40
C VAL A 18 10.35 12.85 22.02
N PHE A 19 10.25 13.57 20.91
CA PHE A 19 8.98 13.70 20.21
C PHE A 19 8.51 12.27 19.96
N ALA A 20 7.33 11.91 20.48
CA ALA A 20 6.68 10.66 20.12
C ALA A 20 6.43 10.71 18.61
N GLN A 21 7.33 10.10 17.84
CA GLN A 21 7.17 9.97 16.39
C GLN A 21 6.07 8.93 16.16
N ILE A 22 5.16 9.24 15.23
CA ILE A 22 4.12 8.31 14.83
C ILE A 22 4.81 7.13 14.14
N THR A 23 4.61 5.93 14.66
CA THR A 23 5.05 4.69 14.03
C THR A 23 3.85 4.05 13.36
N ILE A 24 3.95 3.80 12.05
CA ILE A 24 3.02 2.90 11.36
C ILE A 24 3.43 1.47 11.71
N THR A 25 2.50 0.67 12.20
CA THR A 25 2.68 -0.72 12.61
C THR A 25 1.78 -1.65 11.80
N GLU A 26 1.90 -2.96 11.99
CA GLU A 26 1.01 -3.93 11.36
C GLU A 26 -0.48 -3.65 11.66
N ASN A 27 -0.79 -3.15 12.86
CA ASN A 27 -2.15 -2.82 13.28
C ASN A 27 -2.76 -1.65 12.49
N ASP A 28 -1.93 -0.83 11.85
CA ASP A 28 -2.36 0.30 11.03
C ASP A 28 -2.59 -0.11 9.56
N LEU A 29 -2.28 -1.35 9.19
CA LEU A 29 -2.43 -1.88 7.83
C LEU A 29 -3.83 -2.43 7.55
N PRO A 30 -4.25 -2.54 6.26
CA PRO A 30 -5.52 -3.13 5.89
C PRO A 30 -5.75 -4.53 6.47
N GLU A 31 -6.93 -4.77 7.04
CA GLU A 31 -7.29 -6.02 7.72
C GLU A 31 -8.59 -6.63 7.17
N SER A 32 -8.69 -7.96 7.27
CA SER A 32 -9.86 -8.75 6.87
C SER A 32 -11.11 -8.32 7.64
N GLY A 33 -12.24 -8.24 6.92
CA GLY A 33 -13.52 -7.82 7.49
C GLY A 33 -13.73 -6.31 7.51
N PHE A 34 -12.73 -5.53 7.07
CA PHE A 34 -12.85 -4.08 6.93
C PHE A 34 -13.12 -3.67 5.48
N THR A 35 -13.94 -2.63 5.35
CA THR A 35 -14.17 -1.92 4.09
C THR A 35 -13.55 -0.53 4.23
N TYR A 36 -12.68 -0.17 3.30
CA TYR A 36 -12.06 1.15 3.28
C TYR A 36 -12.70 1.98 2.18
N ILE A 37 -13.23 3.15 2.54
CA ILE A 37 -13.75 4.11 1.57
C ILE A 37 -12.63 5.10 1.28
N VAL A 38 -12.21 5.14 0.02
CA VAL A 38 -11.21 6.09 -0.48
C VAL A 38 -11.91 7.04 -1.42
N ASP A 39 -12.13 8.27 -0.97
CA ASP A 39 -12.65 9.34 -1.79
C ASP A 39 -11.54 9.99 -2.60
N ASN A 40 -11.77 10.19 -3.90
CA ASN A 40 -10.82 10.84 -4.79
C ASN A 40 -11.30 12.26 -5.07
N ASP A 41 -10.39 13.22 -4.88
CA ASP A 41 -10.52 14.56 -5.42
C ASP A 41 -9.87 14.63 -6.83
N THR A 42 -10.41 15.47 -7.70
CA THR A 42 -9.82 15.73 -9.03
C THR A 42 -8.84 16.91 -9.05
N SER A 43 -8.67 17.61 -7.93
CA SER A 43 -7.68 18.65 -7.70
C SER A 43 -6.27 18.08 -7.84
N THR A 44 -5.49 18.69 -8.72
CA THR A 44 -4.09 18.32 -8.98
C THR A 44 -3.09 19.15 -8.17
N GLN A 45 -3.59 20.08 -7.34
CA GLN A 45 -2.77 21.00 -6.56
C GLN A 45 -3.11 20.87 -5.07
N VAL A 46 -2.40 19.96 -4.40
CA VAL A 46 -2.47 19.77 -2.95
C VAL A 46 -1.09 20.01 -2.36
N LEU A 47 -0.98 20.92 -1.40
CA LEU A 47 0.30 21.24 -0.76
C LEU A 47 0.64 20.19 0.29
N LEU A 48 1.68 19.39 0.03
CA LEU A 48 2.16 18.35 0.97
C LEU A 48 3.10 18.89 2.07
N GLY A 49 3.44 20.18 2.02
CA GLY A 49 4.42 20.79 2.92
C GLY A 49 5.87 20.52 2.51
N THR A 50 6.81 20.90 3.37
CA THR A 50 8.25 20.64 3.19
C THR A 50 8.66 19.53 4.15
N PRO A 51 9.28 18.43 3.68
CA PRO A 51 9.77 17.36 4.55
C PRO A 51 10.65 17.88 5.70
N GLY A 52 10.55 17.26 6.87
CA GLY A 52 11.36 17.66 8.02
C GLY A 52 10.95 17.02 9.34
N PRO A 53 11.81 17.17 10.37
CA PRO A 53 11.67 16.49 11.66
C PRO A 53 10.66 17.15 12.60
N LEU A 54 10.02 18.24 12.17
CA LEU A 54 9.01 18.95 12.95
C LEU A 54 7.63 18.48 12.54
N ALA A 55 6.76 18.29 13.53
CA ALA A 55 5.37 17.91 13.30
C ALA A 55 4.67 18.93 12.38
N GLN A 56 4.05 18.45 11.32
CA GLN A 56 3.32 19.27 10.35
C GLN A 56 1.82 19.25 10.64
N ALA A 57 1.12 20.28 10.17
CA ALA A 57 -0.33 20.33 10.14
C ALA A 57 -0.77 20.44 8.69
N TRP A 58 -1.40 19.39 8.18
CA TRP A 58 -1.97 19.35 6.84
C TRP A 58 -3.47 19.62 6.93
N ASP A 59 -3.93 20.69 6.29
CA ASP A 59 -5.35 21.04 6.18
C ASP A 59 -5.83 20.79 4.75
N TYR A 60 -6.64 19.75 4.61
CA TYR A 60 -7.28 19.34 3.37
C TYR A 60 -8.80 19.45 3.45
N SER A 61 -9.34 20.28 4.33
CA SER A 61 -10.79 20.57 4.44
C SER A 61 -11.42 21.07 3.14
N MET A 62 -10.59 21.60 2.23
CA MET A 62 -11.00 22.06 0.89
C MET A 62 -11.18 20.93 -0.15
N LEU A 63 -10.75 19.70 0.16
CA LEU A 63 -10.96 18.57 -0.74
C LEU A 63 -12.44 18.17 -0.78
N ALA A 64 -12.87 17.56 -1.87
CA ALA A 64 -14.20 17.08 -2.12
C ALA A 64 -14.18 15.64 -2.65
N SER A 65 -15.12 14.83 -2.17
CA SER A 65 -15.38 13.51 -2.76
C SER A 65 -16.02 13.69 -4.13
N HIS A 66 -15.27 13.43 -5.19
CA HIS A 66 -15.80 13.39 -6.54
C HIS A 66 -16.24 11.98 -6.92
N TYR A 67 -15.49 10.96 -6.48
CA TYR A 67 -15.90 9.57 -6.61
C TYR A 67 -15.19 8.66 -5.57
N PRO A 68 -15.94 7.76 -4.91
CA PRO A 68 -15.38 6.80 -3.98
C PRO A 68 -14.78 5.58 -4.70
N LYS A 69 -13.79 4.98 -4.07
CA LYS A 69 -13.32 3.61 -4.29
C LYS A 69 -13.49 2.86 -2.99
N VAL A 70 -14.01 1.63 -3.06
CA VAL A 70 -14.43 0.90 -1.86
C VAL A 70 -13.81 -0.51 -1.87
N PRO A 71 -12.48 -0.64 -1.73
CA PRO A 71 -11.88 -1.95 -1.52
C PRO A 71 -12.40 -2.57 -0.22
N THR A 72 -12.91 -3.79 -0.34
CA THR A 72 -13.31 -4.62 0.79
C THR A 72 -12.30 -5.74 0.94
N TYR A 73 -11.67 -5.84 2.10
CA TYR A 73 -10.68 -6.87 2.40
C TYR A 73 -11.34 -8.01 3.16
N ASP A 74 -11.06 -9.23 2.73
CA ASP A 74 -11.47 -10.44 3.44
C ASP A 74 -10.33 -11.47 3.38
N SER A 75 -10.42 -12.53 4.18
CA SER A 75 -9.36 -13.51 4.33
C SER A 75 -9.23 -14.37 3.07
N THR A 76 -8.00 -14.52 2.58
CA THR A 76 -7.71 -15.36 1.39
C THR A 76 -8.19 -16.79 1.57
N ILE A 77 -8.27 -17.29 2.81
CA ILE A 77 -8.76 -18.65 3.12
C ILE A 77 -10.21 -18.88 2.69
N HIS A 78 -11.00 -17.82 2.54
CA HIS A 78 -12.40 -17.90 2.10
C HIS A 78 -12.53 -18.03 0.57
N THR A 79 -11.42 -17.93 -0.17
CA THR A 79 -11.39 -18.09 -1.62
C THR A 79 -11.00 -19.51 -2.02
N ALA A 80 -11.44 -19.96 -3.19
CA ALA A 80 -10.98 -21.22 -3.79
C ALA A 80 -9.48 -21.17 -4.20
N TYR A 81 -8.87 -19.99 -4.20
CA TYR A 81 -7.51 -19.74 -4.68
C TYR A 81 -6.47 -19.68 -3.55
N ALA A 82 -6.86 -19.94 -2.28
CA ALA A 82 -5.94 -19.91 -1.14
C ALA A 82 -4.71 -20.81 -1.33
N GLY A 83 -4.88 -21.98 -1.96
CA GLY A 83 -3.78 -22.89 -2.28
C GLY A 83 -2.83 -22.36 -3.38
N ALA A 84 -3.32 -21.48 -4.26
CA ALA A 84 -2.52 -20.89 -5.33
C ALA A 84 -1.70 -19.69 -4.86
N PHE A 85 -2.15 -18.97 -3.82
CA PHE A 85 -1.48 -17.82 -3.23
C PHE A 85 -1.17 -18.06 -1.73
N PRO A 86 -0.27 -19.01 -1.40
CA PRO A 86 -0.09 -19.48 -0.01
C PRO A 86 0.51 -18.43 0.93
N ALA A 87 1.17 -17.40 0.40
CA ALA A 87 1.70 -16.28 1.19
C ALA A 87 0.66 -15.17 1.43
N SER A 88 -0.47 -15.21 0.71
CA SER A 88 -1.52 -14.20 0.85
C SER A 88 -2.36 -14.44 2.10
N THR A 89 -2.56 -13.37 2.86
CA THR A 89 -3.44 -13.37 4.04
C THR A 89 -4.80 -12.72 3.76
N HIS A 90 -4.87 -11.83 2.78
CA HIS A 90 -6.06 -11.06 2.44
C HIS A 90 -6.31 -11.01 0.94
N TYR A 91 -7.57 -10.86 0.52
CA TYR A 91 -7.93 -10.56 -0.86
C TYR A 91 -8.89 -9.38 -0.94
N THR A 92 -8.97 -8.77 -2.12
CA THR A 92 -10.06 -7.87 -2.53
C THR A 92 -10.65 -8.37 -3.84
N TYR A 93 -11.95 -8.16 -4.05
CA TYR A 93 -12.68 -8.56 -5.25
C TYR A 93 -13.42 -7.40 -5.92
N GLY A 94 -13.49 -7.41 -7.25
CA GLY A 94 -14.10 -6.35 -8.04
C GLY A 94 -13.29 -5.94 -9.28
N PRO A 95 -13.68 -4.83 -9.92
CA PRO A 95 -13.02 -4.32 -11.11
C PRO A 95 -11.69 -3.62 -10.80
N ALA A 96 -10.78 -3.59 -11.79
CA ALA A 96 -9.45 -2.98 -11.72
C ALA A 96 -9.42 -1.60 -11.06
N ILE A 97 -10.41 -0.78 -11.40
CA ILE A 97 -10.53 0.61 -11.00
C ILE A 97 -10.71 0.79 -9.49
N MET A 98 -11.19 -0.25 -8.79
CA MET A 98 -11.34 -0.24 -7.33
C MET A 98 -10.02 -0.45 -6.59
N TYR A 99 -8.98 -0.98 -7.25
CA TYR A 99 -7.67 -1.24 -6.65
C TYR A 99 -6.70 -0.05 -6.80
N GLY A 100 -7.10 0.97 -7.58
CA GLY A 100 -6.25 2.12 -7.88
C GLY A 100 -6.27 3.19 -6.80
N SER A 101 -5.38 3.12 -5.82
CA SER A 101 -4.80 4.28 -5.10
C SER A 101 -3.68 3.87 -4.13
N LEU A 102 -3.55 2.57 -3.85
CA LEU A 102 -2.40 1.98 -3.16
C LEU A 102 -1.75 0.92 -4.07
N TYR A 103 -1.29 1.39 -5.24
CA TYR A 103 -0.35 0.76 -6.19
C TYR A 103 -0.27 -0.77 -6.22
N GLY A 104 -1.30 -1.47 -6.68
CA GLY A 104 -1.21 -2.84 -7.18
C GLY A 104 -1.98 -2.93 -8.49
N GLY A 105 -1.29 -3.04 -9.61
CA GLY A 105 -1.92 -3.06 -10.92
C GLY A 105 -2.59 -4.40 -11.18
N ALA A 106 -3.92 -4.45 -11.19
CA ALA A 106 -4.67 -5.57 -11.77
C ALA A 106 -4.78 -5.35 -13.30
N PRO A 107 -4.60 -6.36 -14.16
CA PRO A 107 -4.68 -6.22 -15.62
C PRO A 107 -6.13 -6.40 -16.12
N VAL A 108 -7.10 -6.03 -15.29
CA VAL A 108 -8.49 -5.99 -15.70
C VAL A 108 -8.70 -4.66 -16.43
N GLY A 109 -9.33 -4.71 -17.62
CA GLY A 109 -9.32 -3.60 -18.56
C GLY A 109 -9.73 -2.27 -17.92
N SER A 110 -9.12 -1.16 -18.38
CA SER A 110 -9.33 0.21 -17.88
C SER A 110 -10.79 0.69 -17.88
N GLN A 111 -11.69 -0.04 -18.53
CA GLN A 111 -13.13 0.21 -18.54
C GLN A 111 -13.88 -0.40 -17.35
N GLY A 112 -13.21 -1.10 -16.43
CA GLY A 112 -13.83 -1.63 -15.20
C GLY A 112 -14.87 -2.72 -15.44
N MET A 113 -14.84 -3.38 -16.61
CA MET A 113 -15.85 -4.39 -16.99
C MET A 113 -15.52 -5.81 -16.55
N ASN A 114 -14.27 -6.09 -16.19
CA ASN A 114 -13.84 -7.41 -15.76
C ASN A 114 -13.55 -7.40 -14.27
N ASN A 115 -14.17 -8.30 -13.54
CA ASN A 115 -13.86 -8.55 -12.13
C ASN A 115 -12.67 -9.50 -12.00
N GLY A 116 -11.99 -9.40 -10.86
CA GLY A 116 -10.93 -10.31 -10.47
C GLY A 116 -10.59 -10.18 -9.00
N TYR A 117 -9.64 -11.00 -8.58
CA TYR A 117 -9.05 -10.99 -7.26
C TYR A 117 -7.70 -10.28 -7.29
N MET A 118 -7.45 -9.45 -6.28
CA MET A 118 -6.10 -9.08 -5.88
C MET A 118 -5.79 -9.78 -4.56
N PHE A 119 -4.59 -10.34 -4.46
CA PHE A 119 -4.12 -11.06 -3.29
C PHE A 119 -3.01 -10.27 -2.61
N TRP A 120 -3.15 -10.12 -1.29
CA TRP A 120 -2.30 -9.30 -0.45
C TRP A 120 -1.70 -10.13 0.66
N ARG A 121 -0.52 -9.72 1.14
CA ARG A 121 0.08 -10.19 2.37
C ARG A 121 0.22 -9.03 3.35
N ARG A 122 -0.34 -9.22 4.53
CA ARG A 122 -0.14 -8.38 5.71
C ARG A 122 0.68 -9.18 6.71
N ASP A 123 1.76 -8.59 7.18
CA ASP A 123 2.60 -9.11 8.26
C ASP A 123 3.37 -7.98 8.96
N MET A 124 4.22 -8.35 9.93
CA MET A 124 5.06 -7.43 10.69
C MET A 124 6.07 -6.62 9.86
N THR A 125 6.25 -6.92 8.57
CA THR A 125 7.16 -6.23 7.65
C THR A 125 6.45 -5.25 6.70
N GLY A 126 5.12 -5.34 6.60
CA GLY A 126 4.33 -4.42 5.80
C GLY A 126 3.11 -5.04 5.13
N PHE A 127 2.54 -4.25 4.22
CA PHE A 127 1.47 -4.64 3.32
C PHE A 127 2.03 -4.82 1.91
N TRP A 128 1.82 -6.01 1.35
CA TRP A 128 2.47 -6.48 0.13
C TRP A 128 1.44 -6.97 -0.89
N VAL A 129 1.80 -6.89 -2.17
CA VAL A 129 1.07 -7.52 -3.27
C VAL A 129 1.67 -8.89 -3.55
N GLU A 130 0.84 -9.93 -3.47
CA GLU A 130 1.24 -11.31 -3.78
C GLU A 130 0.90 -11.68 -5.22
N GLY A 131 -0.20 -11.14 -5.75
CA GLY A 131 -0.64 -11.48 -7.09
C GLY A 131 -2.07 -11.07 -7.39
N PHE A 132 -2.54 -11.49 -8.55
CA PHE A 132 -3.90 -11.28 -8.97
C PHE A 132 -4.40 -12.40 -9.88
N LEU A 133 -5.71 -12.45 -10.04
CA LEU A 133 -6.38 -13.34 -10.99
C LEU A 133 -7.60 -12.61 -11.56
N ALA A 134 -7.76 -12.62 -12.88
CA ALA A 134 -9.00 -12.18 -13.51
C ALA A 134 -10.01 -13.34 -13.54
N GLU A 135 -11.28 -13.09 -13.26
CA GLU A 135 -12.34 -14.11 -13.44
C GLU A 135 -13.01 -14.03 -14.82
N GLN A 136 -12.76 -12.95 -15.55
CA GLN A 136 -13.46 -12.63 -16.80
C GLN A 136 -12.48 -12.16 -17.89
N GLY A 137 -12.88 -12.41 -19.14
CA GLY A 137 -12.10 -12.04 -20.33
C GLY A 137 -11.16 -13.14 -20.82
N THR A 138 -10.36 -12.80 -21.83
CA THR A 138 -9.49 -13.77 -22.53
C THR A 138 -8.49 -14.47 -21.61
N PHE A 139 -8.04 -13.77 -20.57
CA PHE A 139 -7.04 -14.24 -19.60
C PHE A 139 -7.63 -14.54 -18.22
N ALA A 140 -8.93 -14.89 -18.18
CA ALA A 140 -9.56 -15.40 -16.97
C ALA A 140 -8.87 -16.68 -16.46
N ASP A 141 -8.89 -16.86 -15.14
CA ASP A 141 -8.35 -18.01 -14.40
C ASP A 141 -6.83 -18.23 -14.55
N VAL A 142 -6.11 -17.21 -15.00
CA VAL A 142 -4.65 -17.21 -15.01
C VAL A 142 -4.15 -16.57 -13.73
N ASN A 143 -3.50 -17.36 -12.88
CA ASN A 143 -2.79 -16.82 -11.71
C ASN A 143 -1.58 -16.01 -12.18
N VAL A 144 -1.50 -14.76 -11.76
CA VAL A 144 -0.30 -13.94 -11.93
C VAL A 144 0.29 -13.63 -10.58
N TYR A 145 1.59 -13.86 -10.48
CA TYR A 145 2.34 -13.72 -9.25
C TYR A 145 3.23 -12.50 -9.33
N TYR A 146 3.33 -11.79 -8.21
CA TYR A 146 4.38 -10.81 -8.01
C TYR A 146 5.61 -11.51 -7.44
N THR A 147 6.73 -11.52 -8.19
CA THR A 147 7.93 -12.24 -7.76
C THR A 147 9.21 -11.51 -8.21
N PRO A 148 9.91 -10.80 -7.31
CA PRO A 148 9.60 -10.58 -5.90
C PRO A 148 8.32 -9.76 -5.67
N GLN A 149 7.72 -9.87 -4.48
CA GLN A 149 6.50 -9.16 -4.08
C GLN A 149 6.68 -7.63 -4.07
N GLU A 150 5.61 -6.91 -4.39
CA GLU A 150 5.58 -5.44 -4.32
C GLU A 150 5.22 -4.97 -2.91
N LEU A 151 6.09 -4.15 -2.31
CA LEU A 151 5.80 -3.47 -1.04
C LEU A 151 4.91 -2.24 -1.29
N LEU A 152 3.82 -2.12 -0.55
CA LEU A 152 2.90 -0.98 -0.61
C LEU A 152 3.09 -0.05 0.59
N ILE A 153 3.05 -0.62 1.78
CA ILE A 153 3.13 0.13 3.03
C ILE A 153 4.12 -0.62 3.94
N PRO A 154 5.31 -0.06 4.24
CA PRO A 154 6.24 -0.67 5.18
C PRO A 154 5.67 -0.63 6.60
N ALA A 155 5.94 -1.68 7.37
CA ALA A 155 5.68 -1.70 8.81
C ALA A 155 6.80 -2.50 9.51
N PRO A 156 7.21 -2.14 10.75
CA PRO A 156 7.00 -0.83 11.33
C PRO A 156 7.71 0.25 10.49
N ALA A 157 7.17 1.47 10.44
CA ALA A 157 7.78 2.61 9.74
C ALA A 157 7.71 3.89 10.58
N THR A 158 8.85 4.55 10.74
CA THR A 158 9.06 5.75 11.56
C THR A 158 9.80 6.83 10.79
N TYR A 159 9.72 8.07 11.27
CA TYR A 159 10.39 9.20 10.63
C TYR A 159 11.89 8.93 10.45
N GLY A 160 12.38 9.14 9.23
CA GLY A 160 13.75 8.88 8.82
C GLY A 160 13.96 7.51 8.15
N ASP A 161 12.99 6.61 8.22
CA ASP A 161 13.10 5.31 7.58
C ASP A 161 13.01 5.42 6.04
N SER A 162 13.73 4.52 5.37
CA SER A 162 13.69 4.36 3.92
C SER A 162 13.71 2.89 3.53
N TYR A 163 12.81 2.52 2.62
CA TYR A 163 12.63 1.16 2.13
C TYR A 163 12.81 1.16 0.61
N ASN A 164 13.60 0.22 0.12
CA ASN A 164 13.74 -0.03 -1.31
C ASN A 164 13.15 -1.39 -1.62
N ASN A 165 12.26 -1.44 -2.61
CA ASN A 165 11.64 -2.67 -3.08
C ASN A 165 11.65 -2.67 -4.61
N THR A 166 12.16 -3.76 -5.17
CA THR A 166 11.92 -4.10 -6.56
C THR A 166 10.90 -5.23 -6.60
N SER A 167 10.01 -5.18 -7.57
CA SER A 167 9.02 -6.22 -7.81
C SER A 167 8.79 -6.40 -9.30
N ASN A 168 8.27 -7.56 -9.67
CA ASN A 168 7.86 -7.81 -11.04
C ASN A 168 6.61 -8.68 -11.05
N TRP A 169 5.90 -8.66 -12.18
CA TRP A 169 4.97 -9.73 -12.51
C TRP A 169 4.96 -9.97 -14.02
N GLU A 170 4.50 -11.16 -14.39
CA GLU A 170 4.44 -11.63 -15.77
C GLU A 170 3.08 -12.24 -16.08
N LEU A 171 2.48 -11.81 -17.18
CA LEU A 171 1.28 -12.41 -17.76
C LEU A 171 1.60 -12.96 -19.15
N TRP A 172 1.51 -14.28 -19.27
CA TRP A 172 1.68 -14.99 -20.54
C TRP A 172 0.39 -14.93 -21.35
N MET A 173 0.47 -14.44 -22.58
CA MET A 173 -0.69 -14.20 -23.45
C MET A 173 -0.87 -15.28 -24.53
N ASN A 174 -0.12 -16.39 -24.43
CA ASN A 174 0.00 -17.42 -25.45
C ASN A 174 -1.16 -18.44 -25.49
N LYS A 175 -2.41 -17.99 -25.29
CA LYS A 175 -3.59 -18.88 -25.31
C LYS A 175 -3.92 -19.42 -26.71
N ASN A 176 -3.48 -18.72 -27.76
CA ASN A 176 -3.58 -19.16 -29.16
C ASN A 176 -2.24 -19.75 -29.60
N THR A 177 -2.21 -21.03 -29.99
CA THR A 177 -1.00 -21.73 -30.44
C THR A 177 -0.41 -21.20 -31.76
N ALA A 178 -1.13 -20.33 -32.46
CA ALA A 178 -0.66 -19.64 -33.67
C ALA A 178 -0.10 -18.23 -33.41
N ASP A 179 -0.29 -17.68 -32.20
CA ASP A 179 0.29 -16.40 -31.80
C ASP A 179 1.65 -16.62 -31.12
N TYR A 180 2.63 -15.81 -31.51
CA TYR A 180 3.96 -15.76 -30.93
C TYR A 180 3.91 -15.63 -29.40
N ASP A 181 4.92 -16.18 -28.71
CA ASP A 181 5.16 -16.10 -27.26
C ASP A 181 5.15 -14.65 -26.74
N THR A 182 3.94 -14.13 -26.53
CA THR A 182 3.73 -12.75 -26.10
C THR A 182 3.58 -12.74 -24.59
N LEU A 183 4.46 -11.99 -23.94
CA LEU A 183 4.49 -11.79 -22.50
C LEU A 183 4.27 -10.30 -22.20
N TYR A 184 3.38 -10.00 -21.26
CA TYR A 184 3.39 -8.70 -20.58
C TYR A 184 4.16 -8.84 -19.28
N ARG A 185 5.16 -7.98 -19.10
CA ARG A 185 5.92 -7.90 -17.86
C ARG A 185 5.84 -6.48 -17.31
N CYS A 186 5.56 -6.36 -16.03
CA CYS A 186 5.77 -5.13 -15.28
C CYS A 186 6.99 -5.29 -14.40
N ASN A 187 7.85 -4.27 -14.36
CA ASN A 187 8.93 -4.18 -13.37
C ASN A 187 8.73 -2.88 -12.61
N VAL A 188 8.72 -2.95 -11.29
CA VAL A 188 8.52 -1.81 -10.42
C VAL A 188 9.74 -1.69 -9.51
N THR A 189 10.25 -0.47 -9.39
CA THR A 189 11.25 -0.10 -8.40
C THR A 189 10.65 1.03 -7.56
N LYS A 190 10.53 0.80 -6.26
CA LYS A 190 10.01 1.77 -5.29
C LYS A 190 11.07 2.12 -4.27
N THR A 191 11.10 3.41 -3.95
CA THR A 191 11.71 3.93 -2.73
C THR A 191 10.61 4.58 -1.92
N ILE A 192 10.38 4.08 -0.72
CA ILE A 192 9.39 4.61 0.23
C ILE A 192 10.17 5.29 1.35
N THR A 193 9.90 6.57 1.60
CA THR A 193 10.57 7.37 2.64
C THR A 193 9.54 7.93 3.59
N VAL A 194 9.83 7.87 4.89
CA VAL A 194 9.03 8.55 5.92
C VAL A 194 9.76 9.83 6.30
N ASP A 195 9.42 10.94 5.67
CA ASP A 195 10.18 12.20 5.73
C ASP A 195 9.40 13.36 6.39
N ALA A 196 8.21 13.07 6.91
CA ALA A 196 7.39 13.97 7.70
C ALA A 196 6.44 13.17 8.60
N PHE A 197 5.96 13.83 9.66
CA PHE A 197 4.87 13.33 10.50
C PHE A 197 4.03 14.52 10.98
N GLY A 198 2.80 14.28 11.42
CA GLY A 198 1.93 15.40 11.75
C GLY A 198 0.48 15.03 11.99
N SER A 199 -0.37 16.05 11.91
CA SER A 199 -1.83 15.95 12.00
C SER A 199 -2.47 16.31 10.67
N LEU A 200 -3.62 15.69 10.40
CA LEU A 200 -4.37 15.84 9.18
C LEU A 200 -5.79 16.31 9.50
N THR A 201 -6.24 17.38 8.85
CA THR A 201 -7.65 17.77 8.81
C THR A 201 -8.20 17.39 7.45
N ILE A 202 -9.21 16.54 7.42
CA ILE A 202 -9.93 16.11 6.22
C ILE A 202 -11.31 16.81 6.15
N PRO A 203 -11.98 16.84 4.99
CA PRO A 203 -13.32 17.41 4.83
C PRO A 203 -14.38 16.86 5.78
#